data_AF-A0A067M913-F1
#
_entry.id   AF-A0A067M913-F1
#
_cell.length_a   1.000
_cell.length_b   1.000
_cell.length_c   1.000
_cell.angle_alpha   90.00
_cell.angle_beta   90.00
_cell.angle_gamma   90.00
#
_symmetry.space_group_name_H-M   'P 1'
#
loop_
_entity.id
_entity.type
_entity.pdbx_description
1 polymer ?
#
loop_
_entity_poly.entity_id
_entity_poly.type
_entity_poly.pdbx_seq_one_letter_code
_entity_poly.pdbx_strand_id
1 'polypeptide(L)'
;MGKAHSANTLSRYGAMQAEMGLERSRRVHIVFRNTYLLQYEARRTADNVPVLATDKAAFEMTEAYHKDCVRRKEAYTEASKLPFGARDEWRVGPETYSAAIKDCNRLARACFESNGILFIPSELWFGFLMRRAAALEFAQSRTYKINPVNYGALLGLYAHLKRSIDNTVPVPPPHVRQTLSILCLPEIAARFGMAWLHNLNLDLTSPLDELAFEDKLLGVYKSLGYQVGKNPNRKKAVPKRVAGTSKEYPIGEWPTLTSLRREMGQRPLSLIKPWVPVSPCNNSMPAAEVFVLFTTQVWDMIQPELLLQPVPPPPATLEEAMERWSAAYLFQRITEVDFIPLISGLQTEEAARGRPQLSFLNRRPIFFPMPEENIRPGSRWLQFRDRHGYLRRLAEFLKQMAKEDGEILLESLADMLDNVQCLP
;
A
#
# COMPACT_ATOMS: atom_id res chain seq x y z
N MET A 1 24.47 -25.84 -16.00
CA MET A 1 23.07 -25.37 -15.78
C MET A 1 23.11 -24.33 -14.67
N GLY A 2 22.49 -23.16 -14.91
CA GLY A 2 22.45 -22.07 -13.93
C GLY A 2 21.66 -22.48 -12.70
N LYS A 3 22.23 -22.30 -11.52
CA LYS A 3 21.51 -22.50 -10.25
C LYS A 3 20.59 -21.31 -10.05
N ALA A 4 19.35 -21.42 -10.52
CA ALA A 4 18.33 -20.39 -10.37
C ALA A 4 18.17 -20.00 -8.89
N HIS A 5 18.25 -18.70 -8.61
CA HIS A 5 18.00 -18.14 -7.29
C HIS A 5 16.49 -18.12 -6.99
N SER A 6 16.15 -18.17 -5.70
CA SER A 6 14.86 -18.53 -5.08
C SER A 6 13.57 -18.35 -5.91
N ALA A 7 12.71 -19.36 -5.87
CA ALA A 7 11.39 -19.40 -6.51
C ALA A 7 10.43 -18.24 -6.16
N ASN A 8 10.72 -17.39 -5.17
CA ASN A 8 9.82 -16.32 -4.75
C ASN A 8 10.30 -14.89 -5.10
N THR A 9 11.35 -14.80 -5.90
CA THR A 9 11.71 -13.62 -6.69
C THR A 9 11.45 -13.94 -8.17
N LEU A 10 11.45 -12.93 -9.05
CA LEU A 10 11.38 -13.09 -10.51
C LEU A 10 12.47 -14.08 -10.98
N SER A 11 12.19 -15.38 -10.90
CA SER A 11 13.18 -16.45 -10.89
C SER A 11 13.95 -16.57 -12.21
N ARG A 12 13.40 -15.97 -13.27
CA ARG A 12 13.99 -15.87 -14.62
C ARG A 12 14.78 -14.57 -14.85
N TYR A 13 14.72 -13.60 -13.93
CA TYR A 13 15.27 -12.25 -14.07
C TYR A 13 16.24 -11.90 -12.92
N GLY A 14 16.94 -12.90 -12.38
CA GLY A 14 17.87 -12.76 -11.25
C GLY A 14 19.35 -12.80 -11.64
N ALA A 15 20.20 -13.14 -10.66
CA ALA A 15 21.62 -13.37 -10.90
C ALA A 15 21.86 -14.63 -11.75
N MET A 16 22.84 -14.57 -12.65
CA MET A 16 23.27 -15.67 -13.49
C MET A 16 24.71 -16.05 -13.16
N GLN A 17 24.88 -17.25 -12.62
CA GLN A 17 26.20 -17.82 -12.34
C GLN A 17 26.53 -18.91 -13.36
N ALA A 18 27.72 -18.81 -13.97
CA ALA A 18 28.26 -19.80 -14.89
C ALA A 18 29.66 -20.22 -14.43
N GLU A 19 29.76 -21.43 -13.89
CA GLU A 19 31.05 -22.09 -13.66
C GLU A 19 31.55 -22.68 -14.98
N MET A 20 32.83 -22.47 -15.28
CA MET A 20 33.42 -22.98 -16.51
C MET A 20 33.92 -24.41 -16.29
N GLY A 21 33.62 -25.31 -17.24
CA GLY A 21 34.17 -26.67 -17.22
C GLY A 21 35.71 -26.66 -17.22
N LEU A 22 36.31 -27.61 -16.51
CA LEU A 22 37.75 -27.61 -16.18
C LEU A 22 38.66 -27.49 -17.41
N GLU A 23 38.37 -28.22 -18.49
CA GLU A 23 39.15 -28.14 -19.74
C GLU A 23 38.99 -26.80 -20.45
N ARG A 24 37.78 -26.24 -20.51
CA ARG A 24 37.53 -24.95 -21.14
C ARG A 24 38.19 -23.84 -20.33
N SER A 25 38.10 -23.91 -19.00
CA SER A 25 38.75 -22.97 -18.09
C SER A 25 40.27 -22.94 -18.28
N ARG A 26 40.91 -24.10 -18.47
CA ARG A 26 42.34 -24.18 -18.79
C ARG A 26 42.70 -23.51 -20.12
N ARG A 27 41.82 -23.57 -21.13
CA ARG A 27 42.08 -23.01 -22.47
C ARG A 27 41.85 -21.49 -22.54
N VAL A 28 40.82 -20.98 -21.87
CA VAL A 28 40.46 -19.55 -21.93
C VAL A 28 40.86 -18.78 -20.67
N HIS A 29 41.45 -19.45 -19.68
CA HIS A 29 41.83 -18.89 -18.37
C HIS A 29 40.70 -18.15 -17.64
N ILE A 30 39.45 -18.53 -17.89
CA ILE A 30 38.27 -18.05 -17.15
C ILE A 30 37.80 -19.20 -16.27
N VAL A 31 37.82 -18.99 -14.96
CA VAL A 31 37.41 -20.00 -13.97
C VAL A 31 35.92 -19.84 -13.65
N PHE A 32 35.46 -18.59 -13.56
CA PHE A 32 34.14 -18.26 -13.07
C PHE A 32 33.65 -16.96 -13.68
N ARG A 33 32.35 -16.90 -13.99
CA ARG A 33 31.65 -15.65 -14.31
C ARG A 33 30.29 -15.62 -13.61
N ASN A 34 29.95 -14.49 -13.02
CA ASN A 34 28.68 -14.28 -12.36
C ASN A 34 28.16 -12.87 -12.61
N THR A 35 26.93 -12.76 -13.07
CA THR A 35 26.26 -11.47 -13.25
C THR A 35 25.13 -11.36 -12.23
N TYR A 36 25.10 -10.30 -11.41
CA TYR A 36 24.09 -10.13 -10.37
C TYR A 36 23.65 -8.68 -10.19
N LEU A 37 22.41 -8.51 -9.71
CA LEU A 37 21.80 -7.21 -9.44
C LEU A 37 22.38 -6.61 -8.14
N LEU A 38 22.66 -5.30 -8.12
CA LEU A 38 23.22 -4.62 -6.94
C LEU A 38 22.17 -4.23 -5.89
N GLN A 39 20.89 -4.54 -6.10
CA GLN A 39 19.81 -4.23 -5.15
C GLN A 39 20.06 -4.76 -3.72
N TYR A 40 20.79 -5.87 -3.59
CA TYR A 40 21.11 -6.46 -2.29
C TYR A 40 22.01 -5.53 -1.45
N GLU A 41 22.75 -4.60 -2.08
CA GLU A 41 23.58 -3.61 -1.41
C GLU A 41 22.75 -2.67 -0.52
N ALA A 42 21.46 -2.45 -0.84
CA ALA A 42 20.54 -1.71 0.01
C ALA A 42 20.35 -2.31 1.42
N ARG A 43 20.65 -3.60 1.58
CA ARG A 43 20.44 -4.36 2.83
C ARG A 43 21.70 -5.08 3.32
N ARG A 44 22.79 -4.97 2.57
CA ARG A 44 24.05 -5.65 2.87
C ARG A 44 24.68 -5.03 4.12
N THR A 45 25.03 -5.87 5.08
CA THR A 45 25.90 -5.51 6.20
C THR A 45 27.37 -5.65 5.79
N ALA A 46 28.29 -5.02 6.54
CA ALA A 46 29.72 -5.10 6.27
C ALA A 46 30.20 -6.57 6.15
N ASP A 47 29.70 -7.45 7.01
CA ASP A 47 30.04 -8.87 7.06
C ASP A 47 29.21 -9.74 6.11
N ASN A 48 28.31 -9.13 5.32
CA ASN A 48 27.40 -9.82 4.41
C ASN A 48 26.49 -10.87 5.10
N VAL A 49 26.26 -10.71 6.42
CA VAL A 49 25.36 -11.55 7.22
C VAL A 49 23.98 -10.90 7.26
N PRO A 50 22.92 -11.59 6.78
CA PRO A 50 21.56 -11.08 6.88
C PRO A 50 21.16 -10.94 8.35
N VAL A 51 20.88 -9.72 8.78
CA VAL A 51 20.28 -9.50 10.09
C VAL A 51 18.78 -9.69 9.90
N LEU A 52 18.22 -10.79 10.38
CA LEU A 52 16.81 -11.13 10.25
C LEU A 52 16.28 -11.58 11.61
N ALA A 53 15.02 -11.28 11.89
CA ALA A 53 14.36 -11.86 13.06
C ALA A 53 14.27 -13.39 12.92
N THR A 54 14.45 -14.10 14.03
CA THR A 54 14.30 -15.56 14.09
C THR A 54 12.85 -15.97 13.84
N ASP A 55 12.63 -17.21 13.39
CA ASP A 55 11.26 -17.75 13.22
C ASP A 55 10.48 -17.70 14.52
N LYS A 56 11.15 -17.94 15.65
CA LYS A 56 10.56 -17.80 16.98
C LYS A 56 10.17 -16.35 17.28
N ALA A 57 11.03 -15.37 16.99
CA ALA A 57 10.72 -13.96 17.20
C ALA A 57 9.55 -13.48 16.34
N ALA A 58 9.47 -13.97 15.09
CA ALA A 58 8.33 -13.73 14.20
C ALA A 58 7.06 -14.41 14.72
N PHE A 59 7.19 -15.64 15.24
CA PHE A 59 6.08 -16.39 15.82
C PHE A 59 5.53 -15.79 17.11
N GLU A 60 6.39 -15.19 17.93
CA GLU A 60 6.00 -14.55 19.17
C GLU A 60 5.69 -13.05 18.98
N MET A 61 5.77 -12.53 17.75
CA MET A 61 5.58 -11.11 17.40
C MET A 61 6.38 -10.17 18.34
N THR A 62 7.65 -10.51 18.57
CA THR A 62 8.49 -9.80 19.54
C THR A 62 8.94 -8.42 19.02
N GLU A 63 9.44 -7.58 19.92
CA GLU A 63 10.03 -6.28 19.55
C GLU A 63 11.17 -6.44 18.50
N ALA A 64 11.95 -7.52 18.57
CA ALA A 64 12.99 -7.81 17.59
C ALA A 64 12.42 -8.03 16.18
N TYR A 65 11.24 -8.65 16.06
CA TYR A 65 10.53 -8.79 14.79
C TYR A 65 10.06 -7.43 14.26
N HIS A 66 9.44 -6.61 15.10
CA HIS A 66 8.97 -5.27 14.69
C HIS A 66 10.13 -4.37 14.25
N LYS A 67 11.24 -4.36 14.98
CA LYS A 67 12.47 -3.65 14.58
C LYS A 67 13.00 -4.11 13.23
N ASP A 68 12.96 -5.42 12.93
CA ASP A 68 13.34 -5.92 11.61
C ASP A 68 12.41 -5.40 10.50
N CYS A 69 11.10 -5.29 10.76
CA CYS A 69 10.11 -4.76 9.82
C CYS A 69 10.39 -3.29 9.49
N VAL A 70 10.51 -2.45 10.52
CA VAL A 70 10.74 -1.00 10.37
C VAL A 70 12.04 -0.74 9.61
N ARG A 71 13.13 -1.36 10.05
CA ARG A 71 14.43 -1.22 9.40
C ARG A 71 14.39 -1.65 7.93
N ARG A 72 13.59 -2.65 7.56
CA ARG A 72 13.42 -3.07 6.15
C ARG A 72 12.71 -1.99 5.34
N LYS A 73 11.64 -1.40 5.86
CA LYS A 73 10.92 -0.29 5.19
C LYS A 73 11.85 0.90 4.95
N GLU A 74 12.57 1.33 5.99
CA GLU A 74 13.52 2.44 5.90
C GLU A 74 14.58 2.21 4.81
N ALA A 75 15.17 1.02 4.76
CA ALA A 75 16.17 0.70 3.75
C ALA A 75 15.61 0.72 2.32
N TYR A 76 14.37 0.28 2.10
CA TYR A 76 13.73 0.39 0.79
C TYR A 76 13.39 1.84 0.43
N THR A 77 12.95 2.63 1.41
CA THR A 77 12.68 4.06 1.20
C THR A 77 13.95 4.80 0.77
N GLU A 78 15.09 4.55 1.42
CA GLU A 78 16.35 5.18 1.01
C GLU A 78 16.85 4.63 -0.33
N ALA A 79 16.76 3.32 -0.55
CA ALA A 79 17.16 2.72 -1.82
C ALA A 79 16.29 3.19 -3.00
N SER A 80 15.02 3.53 -2.78
CA SER A 80 14.14 4.05 -3.85
C SER A 80 14.69 5.33 -4.52
N LYS A 81 15.52 6.09 -3.79
CA LYS A 81 16.11 7.36 -4.23
C LYS A 81 17.45 7.20 -4.94
N LEU A 82 18.02 5.99 -4.96
CA LEU A 82 19.37 5.73 -5.47
C LEU A 82 19.31 4.89 -6.76
N PRO A 83 20.19 5.13 -7.74
CA PRO A 83 20.33 4.25 -8.89
C PRO A 83 21.07 2.97 -8.49
N PHE A 84 20.58 1.82 -8.95
CA PHE A 84 21.25 0.53 -8.80
C PHE A 84 21.58 -0.06 -10.17
N GLY A 85 22.76 -0.68 -10.27
CA GLY A 85 23.21 -1.36 -11.48
C GLY A 85 23.18 -2.88 -11.37
N ALA A 86 23.77 -3.52 -12.37
CA ALA A 86 24.18 -4.91 -12.33
C ALA A 86 25.71 -4.98 -12.32
N ARG A 87 26.27 -6.02 -11.69
CA ARG A 87 27.70 -6.30 -11.68
C ARG A 87 27.95 -7.60 -12.41
N ASP A 88 28.95 -7.60 -13.29
CA ASP A 88 29.47 -8.79 -13.95
C ASP A 88 30.87 -9.09 -13.39
N GLU A 89 30.98 -10.17 -12.62
CA GLU A 89 32.17 -10.58 -11.88
C GLU A 89 32.85 -11.74 -12.60
N TRP A 90 34.15 -11.61 -12.85
CA TRP A 90 34.97 -12.60 -13.54
C TRP A 90 36.13 -13.03 -12.63
N ARG A 91 36.35 -14.34 -12.50
CA ARG A 91 37.59 -14.88 -11.92
C ARG A 91 38.40 -15.48 -13.05
N VAL A 92 39.53 -14.86 -13.35
CA VAL A 92 40.35 -15.14 -14.53
C VAL A 92 41.83 -15.20 -14.18
N GLY A 93 42.62 -15.83 -15.04
CA GLY A 93 44.08 -15.79 -14.97
C GLY A 93 44.65 -14.42 -15.39
N PRO A 94 45.92 -14.12 -15.06
CA PRO A 94 46.54 -12.81 -15.30
C PRO A 94 46.53 -12.34 -16.75
N GLU A 95 46.72 -13.26 -17.70
CA GLU A 95 46.76 -12.96 -19.14
C GLU A 95 45.38 -12.52 -19.65
N THR A 96 44.33 -13.27 -19.30
CA THR A 96 42.94 -12.93 -19.65
C THR A 96 42.47 -11.65 -18.96
N TYR A 97 42.88 -11.42 -17.70
CA TYR A 97 42.64 -10.14 -17.03
C TYR A 97 43.24 -8.96 -17.82
N SER A 98 44.51 -9.10 -18.22
CA SER A 98 45.23 -8.07 -18.97
C SER A 98 44.61 -7.79 -20.34
N ALA A 99 44.06 -8.81 -21.00
CA ALA A 99 43.33 -8.65 -22.26
C ALA A 99 41.95 -7.99 -22.03
N ALA A 100 41.20 -8.45 -21.02
CA ALA A 100 39.87 -7.94 -20.73
C ALA A 100 39.89 -6.46 -20.30
N ILE A 101 40.90 -6.03 -19.55
CA ILE A 101 40.98 -4.63 -19.08
C ILE A 101 41.29 -3.66 -20.22
N LYS A 102 42.10 -4.08 -21.20
CA LYS A 102 42.39 -3.29 -22.42
C LYS A 102 41.13 -3.08 -23.26
N ASP A 103 40.24 -4.08 -23.28
CA ASP A 103 39.01 -4.11 -24.08
C ASP A 103 37.73 -3.79 -23.29
N CYS A 104 37.84 -3.36 -22.03
CA CYS A 104 36.71 -3.31 -21.10
C CYS A 104 35.52 -2.49 -21.62
N ASN A 105 35.79 -1.33 -22.24
CA ASN A 105 34.75 -0.47 -22.81
C ASN A 105 33.97 -1.16 -23.94
N ARG A 106 34.66 -1.91 -24.80
CA ARG A 106 34.03 -2.66 -25.90
C ARG A 106 33.17 -3.78 -25.34
N LEU A 107 33.67 -4.51 -24.33
CA LEU A 107 32.93 -5.57 -23.66
C LEU A 107 31.68 -5.06 -22.93
N ALA A 108 31.79 -3.91 -22.27
CA ALA A 108 30.66 -3.25 -21.62
C ALA A 108 29.59 -2.85 -22.65
N ARG A 109 29.97 -2.19 -23.75
CA ARG A 109 29.04 -1.81 -24.83
C ARG A 109 28.33 -3.02 -25.42
N ALA A 110 29.07 -4.07 -25.76
CA ALA A 110 28.46 -5.30 -26.28
C ALA A 110 27.45 -5.92 -25.29
N CYS A 111 27.69 -5.81 -23.98
CA CYS A 111 26.74 -6.24 -22.96
C CYS A 111 25.46 -5.39 -22.99
N PHE A 112 25.58 -4.06 -23.04
CA PHE A 112 24.41 -3.17 -23.15
C PHE A 112 23.63 -3.40 -24.45
N GLU A 113 24.32 -3.50 -25.58
CA GLU A 113 23.74 -3.72 -26.91
C GLU A 113 23.05 -5.09 -27.04
N SER A 114 23.44 -6.07 -26.22
CA SER A 114 22.77 -7.38 -26.19
C SER A 114 21.34 -7.33 -25.67
N ASN A 115 20.92 -6.22 -25.06
CA ASN A 115 19.61 -6.06 -24.41
C ASN A 115 19.28 -7.17 -23.40
N GLY A 116 20.30 -7.80 -22.82
CA GLY A 116 20.14 -8.87 -21.83
C GLY A 116 19.73 -8.40 -20.44
N ILE A 117 19.67 -7.08 -20.20
CA ILE A 117 19.33 -6.47 -18.90
C ILE A 117 18.03 -5.68 -19.03
N LEU A 118 17.06 -6.00 -18.18
CA LEU A 118 15.85 -5.19 -18.02
C LEU A 118 16.11 -4.12 -16.94
N PHE A 119 16.11 -2.85 -17.35
CA PHE A 119 16.22 -1.72 -16.42
C PHE A 119 14.83 -1.33 -15.90
N ILE A 120 14.70 -1.27 -14.57
CA ILE A 120 13.48 -0.85 -13.88
C ILE A 120 13.83 0.36 -13.02
N PRO A 121 13.01 1.44 -12.99
CA PRO A 121 13.21 2.54 -12.07
C PRO A 121 13.28 2.06 -10.61
N SER A 122 14.28 2.54 -9.85
CA SER A 122 14.48 2.17 -8.45
C SER A 122 13.23 2.43 -7.60
N GLU A 123 12.56 3.57 -7.81
CA GLU A 123 11.32 3.91 -7.12
C GLU A 123 10.23 2.84 -7.32
N LEU A 124 10.03 2.41 -8.57
CA LEU A 124 9.04 1.40 -8.91
C LEU A 124 9.38 0.05 -8.26
N TRP A 125 10.65 -0.35 -8.36
CA TRP A 125 11.11 -1.64 -7.84
C TRP A 125 11.07 -1.70 -6.31
N PHE A 126 11.70 -0.75 -5.62
CA PHE A 126 11.69 -0.71 -4.14
C PHE A 126 10.31 -0.40 -3.59
N GLY A 127 9.49 0.39 -4.30
CA GLY A 127 8.08 0.60 -3.98
C GLY A 127 7.28 -0.71 -4.02
N PHE A 128 7.55 -1.57 -5.02
CA PHE A 128 6.96 -2.91 -5.08
C PHE A 128 7.41 -3.81 -3.91
N LEU A 129 8.71 -3.88 -3.62
CA LEU A 129 9.24 -4.68 -2.51
C LEU A 129 8.66 -4.24 -1.15
N MET A 130 8.53 -2.92 -0.95
CA MET A 130 7.95 -2.33 0.25
C MET A 130 6.47 -2.71 0.41
N ARG A 131 5.65 -2.56 -0.64
CA ARG A 131 4.23 -2.98 -0.60
C ARG A 131 4.09 -4.47 -0.27
N ARG A 132 4.95 -5.31 -0.86
CA ARG A 132 4.97 -6.76 -0.60
C ARG A 132 5.34 -7.07 0.85
N ALA A 133 6.38 -6.43 1.38
CA ALA A 133 6.79 -6.61 2.78
C ALA A 133 5.69 -6.14 3.76
N ALA A 134 5.03 -5.02 3.47
CA ALA A 134 3.92 -4.48 4.26
C ALA A 134 2.69 -5.41 4.23
N ALA A 135 2.34 -5.97 3.07
CA ALA A 135 1.23 -6.92 2.95
C ALA A 135 1.46 -8.19 3.78
N LEU A 136 2.69 -8.73 3.79
CA LEU A 136 3.04 -9.89 4.62
C LEU A 136 3.02 -9.57 6.11
N GLU A 137 3.47 -8.38 6.51
CA GLU A 137 3.40 -7.91 7.89
C GLU A 137 1.95 -7.72 8.36
N PHE A 138 1.09 -7.19 7.49
CA PHE A 138 -0.35 -7.08 7.74
C PHE A 138 -0.99 -8.46 7.91
N ALA A 139 -0.73 -9.39 6.99
CA ALA A 139 -1.24 -10.76 7.06
C ALA A 139 -0.81 -11.47 8.35
N GLN A 140 0.46 -11.32 8.73
CA GLN A 140 1.00 -11.84 9.98
C GLN A 140 0.33 -11.22 11.22
N SER A 141 0.14 -9.90 11.23
CA SER A 141 -0.54 -9.20 12.33
C SER A 141 -2.02 -9.58 12.46
N ARG A 142 -2.70 -9.79 11.33
CA ARG A 142 -4.11 -10.22 11.30
C ARG A 142 -4.25 -11.67 11.74
N THR A 143 -3.38 -12.55 11.26
CA THR A 143 -3.31 -13.97 11.67
C THR A 143 -3.00 -14.11 13.16
N TYR A 144 -2.18 -13.22 13.72
CA TYR A 144 -1.96 -13.13 15.16
C TYR A 144 -3.23 -12.82 15.96
N LYS A 145 -4.09 -11.93 15.45
CA LYS A 145 -5.35 -11.58 16.10
C LYS A 145 -6.37 -12.71 16.01
N ILE A 146 -6.47 -13.37 14.84
CA ILE A 146 -7.37 -14.50 14.61
C ILE A 146 -6.93 -15.71 15.45
N ASN A 147 -5.61 -15.93 15.55
CA ASN A 147 -4.99 -17.07 16.23
C ASN A 147 -5.59 -18.43 15.79
N PRO A 148 -5.49 -18.78 14.51
CA PRO A 148 -6.06 -20.02 13.98
C PRO A 148 -5.27 -21.25 14.44
N VAL A 149 -5.86 -22.44 14.25
CA VAL A 149 -5.25 -23.73 14.63
C VAL A 149 -3.94 -24.05 13.89
N ASN A 150 -3.76 -23.44 12.71
CA ASN A 150 -2.60 -23.54 11.83
C ASN A 150 -1.71 -22.27 11.88
N TYR A 151 -1.83 -21.48 12.94
CA TYR A 151 -1.13 -20.20 13.10
C TYR A 151 0.38 -20.29 12.83
N GLY A 152 1.04 -21.31 13.38
CA GLY A 152 2.46 -21.50 13.24
C GLY A 152 2.88 -21.88 11.82
N ALA A 153 2.06 -22.66 11.12
CA ALA A 153 2.25 -22.93 9.69
C ALA A 153 2.17 -21.65 8.85
N LEU A 154 1.13 -20.84 9.07
CA LEU A 154 0.91 -19.57 8.37
C LEU A 154 2.05 -18.57 8.62
N LEU A 155 2.54 -18.47 9.85
CA LEU A 155 3.68 -17.60 10.14
C LEU A 155 4.99 -18.09 9.57
N GLY A 156 5.25 -19.41 9.63
CA GLY A 156 6.42 -20.00 8.98
C GLY A 156 6.42 -19.68 7.49
N LEU A 157 5.24 -19.75 6.86
CA LEU A 157 5.02 -19.31 5.49
C LEU A 157 5.30 -17.81 5.32
N TYR A 158 4.67 -16.91 6.08
CA TYR A 158 4.87 -15.46 5.93
C TYR A 158 6.33 -15.05 6.17
N ALA A 159 6.98 -15.61 7.19
CA ALA A 159 8.40 -15.38 7.48
C ALA A 159 9.27 -15.84 6.31
N HIS A 160 8.99 -17.02 5.74
CA HIS A 160 9.69 -17.51 4.56
C HIS A 160 9.50 -16.58 3.35
N LEU A 161 8.25 -16.24 3.01
CA LEU A 161 7.92 -15.34 1.90
C LEU A 161 8.59 -13.98 2.07
N LYS A 162 8.65 -13.45 3.30
CA LYS A 162 9.30 -12.17 3.61
C LYS A 162 10.81 -12.24 3.46
N ARG A 163 11.47 -13.30 3.96
CA ARG A 163 12.92 -13.50 3.80
C ARG A 163 13.31 -13.62 2.33
N SER A 164 12.45 -14.27 1.55
CA SER A 164 12.67 -14.47 0.11
C SER A 164 12.48 -13.22 -0.75
N ILE A 165 12.05 -12.09 -0.17
CA ILE A 165 12.05 -10.79 -0.88
C ILE A 165 13.49 -10.36 -1.16
N ASP A 166 14.35 -10.47 -0.15
CA ASP A 166 15.71 -9.93 -0.17
C ASP A 166 16.78 -10.98 -0.48
N ASN A 167 16.52 -12.24 -0.11
CA ASN A 167 17.55 -13.26 -0.04
C ASN A 167 17.10 -14.55 -0.70
N THR A 168 18.06 -15.29 -1.26
CA THR A 168 17.85 -16.71 -1.48
C THR A 168 17.81 -17.40 -0.13
N VAL A 169 16.61 -17.77 0.33
CA VAL A 169 16.43 -18.40 1.64
C VAL A 169 17.13 -19.76 1.64
N PRO A 170 17.95 -20.09 2.65
CA PRO A 170 18.47 -21.44 2.85
C PRO A 170 17.33 -22.47 2.95
N VAL A 171 17.67 -23.76 2.90
CA VAL A 171 16.68 -24.86 2.96
C VAL A 171 15.64 -24.59 4.06
N PRO A 172 14.36 -24.38 3.71
CA PRO A 172 13.36 -24.00 4.69
C PRO A 172 13.10 -25.14 5.70
N PRO A 173 12.65 -24.81 6.93
CA PRO A 173 12.27 -25.83 7.90
C PRO A 173 11.25 -26.83 7.33
N PRO A 174 11.21 -28.09 7.81
CA PRO A 174 10.32 -29.12 7.28
C PRO A 174 8.84 -28.68 7.19
N HIS A 175 8.31 -28.04 8.24
CA HIS A 175 6.93 -27.55 8.24
C HIS A 175 6.65 -26.51 7.16
N VAL A 176 7.62 -25.62 6.89
CA VAL A 176 7.52 -24.62 5.80
C VAL A 176 7.56 -25.33 4.45
N ARG A 177 8.48 -26.28 4.24
CA ARG A 177 8.55 -27.06 2.98
C ARG A 177 7.23 -27.77 2.66
N GLN A 178 6.64 -28.40 3.68
CA GLN A 178 5.34 -29.07 3.54
C GLN A 178 4.23 -28.06 3.23
N THR A 179 4.22 -26.91 3.91
CA THR A 179 3.27 -25.81 3.65
C THR A 179 3.39 -25.28 2.21
N LEU A 180 4.62 -25.06 1.72
CA LEU A 180 4.86 -24.61 0.34
C LEU A 180 4.36 -25.63 -0.69
N SER A 181 4.54 -26.93 -0.40
CA SER A 181 4.07 -28.02 -1.26
C SER A 181 2.55 -28.14 -1.29
N ILE A 182 1.89 -28.01 -0.14
CA ILE A 182 0.42 -28.09 -0.05
C ILE A 182 -0.23 -26.94 -0.82
N LEU A 183 0.37 -25.75 -0.78
CA LEU A 183 -0.11 -24.58 -1.50
C LEU A 183 0.35 -24.52 -2.97
N CYS A 184 1.07 -25.53 -3.47
CA CYS A 184 1.64 -25.57 -4.82
C CYS A 184 2.41 -24.28 -5.19
N LEU A 185 3.09 -23.67 -4.20
CA LEU A 185 3.77 -22.39 -4.40
C LEU A 185 4.97 -22.47 -5.35
N PRO A 186 5.77 -23.56 -5.38
CA PRO A 186 6.80 -23.74 -6.40
C PRO A 186 6.26 -23.74 -7.84
N GLU A 187 5.09 -24.35 -8.06
CA GLU A 187 4.43 -24.44 -9.36
C GLU A 187 3.87 -23.07 -9.78
N ILE A 188 3.22 -22.37 -8.85
CA ILE A 188 2.75 -20.98 -9.05
C ILE A 188 3.94 -20.09 -9.41
N ALA A 189 5.03 -20.18 -8.65
CA ALA A 189 6.26 -19.45 -8.91
C ALA A 189 6.87 -19.76 -10.28
N ALA A 190 6.89 -21.02 -10.70
CA ALA A 190 7.44 -21.41 -12.00
C ALA A 190 6.64 -20.82 -13.17
N ARG A 191 5.32 -20.67 -12.99
CA ARG A 191 4.39 -20.11 -13.99
C ARG A 191 4.39 -18.58 -14.03
N PHE A 192 4.29 -17.93 -12.87
CA PHE A 192 4.11 -16.48 -12.76
C PHE A 192 5.40 -15.73 -12.42
N GLY A 193 6.51 -16.44 -12.27
CA GLY A 193 7.80 -15.88 -11.87
C GLY A 193 7.89 -15.52 -10.39
N MET A 194 6.83 -15.70 -9.60
CA MET A 194 6.79 -15.34 -8.17
C MET A 194 5.67 -16.10 -7.47
N ALA A 195 5.82 -16.39 -6.18
CA ALA A 195 4.76 -17.05 -5.41
C ALA A 195 3.71 -16.04 -4.92
N TRP A 196 2.44 -16.43 -5.05
CA TRP A 196 1.27 -15.62 -4.68
C TRP A 196 0.28 -16.45 -3.87
N LEU A 197 -0.20 -15.88 -2.76
CA LEU A 197 -1.25 -16.46 -1.93
C LEU A 197 -2.63 -15.98 -2.41
N HIS A 198 -3.03 -16.44 -3.60
CA HIS A 198 -4.24 -15.97 -4.29
C HIS A 198 -5.54 -16.29 -3.54
N ASN A 199 -5.57 -17.36 -2.74
CA ASN A 199 -6.74 -17.77 -1.94
C ASN A 199 -6.70 -17.26 -0.49
N LEU A 200 -5.73 -16.42 -0.12
CA LEU A 200 -5.60 -15.94 1.25
C LEU A 200 -6.76 -15.01 1.62
N ASN A 201 -7.64 -15.47 2.52
CA ASN A 201 -8.73 -14.66 3.05
C ASN A 201 -8.54 -14.40 4.54
N LEU A 202 -8.08 -13.19 4.86
CA LEU A 202 -7.78 -12.76 6.24
C LEU A 202 -9.02 -12.39 7.07
N ASP A 203 -10.22 -12.55 6.52
CA ASP A 203 -11.49 -12.35 7.24
C ASP A 203 -12.08 -13.66 7.75
N LEU A 204 -11.52 -14.81 7.35
CA LEU A 204 -11.91 -16.13 7.83
C LEU A 204 -11.12 -16.55 9.07
N THR A 205 -11.74 -17.39 9.91
CA THR A 205 -11.06 -18.03 11.04
C THR A 205 -9.98 -19.02 10.62
N SER A 206 -10.06 -19.56 9.40
CA SER A 206 -8.99 -20.31 8.74
C SER A 206 -8.62 -19.56 7.45
N PRO A 207 -7.53 -18.78 7.43
CA PRO A 207 -7.23 -17.93 6.28
C PRO A 207 -6.89 -18.65 4.97
N LEU A 208 -6.56 -19.94 5.05
CA LEU A 208 -6.27 -20.84 3.93
C LEU A 208 -6.84 -22.22 4.26
N ASP A 209 -7.85 -22.64 3.50
CA ASP A 209 -8.55 -23.91 3.73
C ASP A 209 -7.65 -25.12 3.46
N GLU A 210 -6.72 -25.00 2.51
CA GLU A 210 -5.73 -26.04 2.19
C GLU A 210 -4.81 -26.33 3.39
N LEU A 211 -4.71 -25.39 4.34
CA LEU A 211 -3.90 -25.50 5.56
C LEU A 211 -4.74 -25.74 6.82
N ALA A 212 -5.99 -26.19 6.72
CA ALA A 212 -6.89 -26.39 7.87
C ALA A 212 -6.54 -27.61 8.76
N PHE A 213 -5.26 -27.77 9.10
CA PHE A 213 -4.76 -28.80 10.01
C PHE A 213 -3.98 -28.16 11.17
N GLU A 214 -3.87 -28.85 12.31
CA GLU A 214 -3.20 -28.31 13.50
C GLU A 214 -1.68 -28.19 13.33
N ASP A 215 -1.08 -27.13 13.89
CA ASP A 215 0.38 -26.89 13.93
C ASP A 215 1.21 -28.10 14.41
N LYS A 216 0.63 -28.93 15.30
CA LYS A 216 1.27 -30.15 15.83
C LYS A 216 1.57 -31.16 14.72
N LEU A 217 0.67 -31.30 13.75
CA LEU A 217 0.78 -32.28 12.66
C LEU A 217 1.95 -31.94 11.71
N LEU A 218 2.34 -30.67 11.64
CA LEU A 218 3.49 -30.22 10.86
C LEU A 218 4.81 -30.15 11.65
N GLY A 219 4.81 -30.44 12.95
CA GLY A 219 6.02 -30.32 13.77
C GLY A 219 6.55 -28.88 13.89
N VAL A 220 5.67 -27.87 13.82
CA VAL A 220 6.03 -26.45 13.89
C VAL A 220 6.78 -26.15 15.19
N TYR A 221 6.25 -26.60 16.34
CA TYR A 221 6.84 -26.30 17.65
C TYR A 221 8.27 -26.82 17.81
N LYS A 222 8.56 -28.00 17.25
CA LYS A 222 9.91 -28.57 17.22
C LYS A 222 10.85 -27.68 16.39
N SER A 223 10.36 -27.16 15.26
CA SER A 223 11.14 -26.25 14.39
C SER A 223 11.42 -24.89 15.05
N LEU A 224 10.55 -24.45 15.96
CA LEU A 224 10.71 -23.22 16.74
C LEU A 224 11.54 -23.40 18.03
N GLY A 225 12.02 -24.62 18.31
CA GLY A 225 12.84 -24.92 19.49
C GLY A 225 12.06 -25.12 20.79
N TYR A 226 10.75 -25.40 20.74
CA TYR A 226 9.99 -25.81 21.93
C TYR A 226 10.25 -27.28 22.26
N GLN A 227 10.18 -27.62 23.55
CA GLN A 227 10.30 -29.01 24.01
C GLN A 227 9.10 -29.86 23.54
N VAL A 228 9.38 -31.10 23.12
CA VAL A 228 8.36 -32.07 22.70
C VAL A 228 7.35 -32.30 23.84
N GLY A 229 6.05 -32.21 23.53
CA GLY A 229 4.97 -32.40 24.51
C GLY A 229 4.58 -31.14 25.30
N LYS A 230 5.36 -30.06 25.26
CA LYS A 230 4.97 -28.76 25.82
C LYS A 230 4.43 -27.86 24.72
N ASN A 231 3.11 -27.77 24.63
CA ASN A 231 2.49 -26.67 23.89
C ASN A 231 2.85 -25.36 24.60
N PRO A 232 3.38 -24.35 23.89
CA PRO A 232 3.49 -23.04 24.50
C PRO A 232 2.09 -22.61 24.94
N ASN A 233 1.92 -22.34 26.23
CA ASN A 233 0.74 -21.65 26.74
C ASN A 233 0.74 -20.29 26.06
N ARG A 234 0.05 -20.19 24.92
CA ARG A 234 -0.22 -18.92 24.26
C ARG A 234 -1.18 -18.17 25.18
N LYS A 235 -0.64 -17.52 26.22
CA LYS A 235 -1.23 -16.29 26.69
C LYS A 235 -1.33 -15.45 25.41
N LYS A 236 -2.54 -15.07 24.98
CA LYS A 236 -2.69 -13.99 24.00
C LYS A 236 -1.74 -12.91 24.50
N ALA A 237 -0.59 -12.71 23.85
CA ALA A 237 0.26 -11.63 24.28
C ALA A 237 -0.60 -10.42 23.91
N VAL A 238 -1.17 -9.77 24.92
CA VAL A 238 -1.69 -8.43 24.74
C VAL A 238 -0.51 -7.72 24.08
N PRO A 239 -0.60 -7.32 22.80
CA PRO A 239 0.54 -6.75 22.11
C PRO A 239 1.06 -5.68 23.06
N LYS A 240 2.32 -5.83 23.51
CA LYS A 240 2.95 -4.79 24.33
C LYS A 240 2.91 -3.59 23.41
N ARG A 241 1.97 -2.69 23.68
CA ARG A 241 1.64 -1.54 22.84
C ARG A 241 2.89 -0.69 22.84
N VAL A 242 3.73 -0.85 21.82
CA VAL A 242 4.82 0.10 21.61
C VAL A 242 4.12 1.35 21.11
N ALA A 243 3.87 2.27 22.03
CA ALA A 243 3.28 3.56 21.73
C ALA A 243 4.34 4.41 21.04
N GLY A 244 4.47 4.24 19.72
CA GLY A 244 5.11 5.21 18.86
C GLY A 244 4.03 6.05 18.20
N THR A 245 3.90 7.32 18.59
CA THR A 245 3.22 8.29 17.74
C THR A 245 4.15 8.63 16.59
N SER A 246 3.68 8.51 15.35
CA SER A 246 4.41 8.97 14.16
C SER A 246 3.60 10.04 13.44
N LYS A 247 4.21 10.74 12.47
CA LYS A 247 3.46 11.67 11.60
C LYS A 247 2.33 10.97 10.82
N GLU A 248 2.52 9.69 10.51
CA GLU A 248 1.54 8.88 9.77
C GLU A 248 0.46 8.28 10.70
N TYR A 249 0.81 8.02 11.96
CA TYR A 249 -0.09 7.47 13.00
C TYR A 249 -0.10 8.37 14.24
N PRO A 250 -0.80 9.53 14.18
CA PRO A 250 -0.79 10.57 15.22
C PRO A 250 -1.37 10.09 16.57
N ILE A 251 -2.26 9.08 16.54
CA ILE A 251 -2.85 8.42 17.72
C ILE A 251 -2.26 7.02 17.97
N GLY A 252 -1.10 6.75 17.40
CA GLY A 252 -0.39 5.47 17.47
C GLY A 252 -0.87 4.46 16.43
N GLU A 253 -0.05 3.42 16.21
CA GLU A 253 -0.27 2.37 15.20
C GLU A 253 -1.53 1.53 15.43
N TRP A 254 -2.10 1.57 16.64
CA TRP A 254 -3.22 0.74 17.06
C TRP A 254 -4.27 1.53 17.85
N PRO A 255 -4.96 2.49 17.21
CA PRO A 255 -5.93 3.32 17.90
C PRO A 255 -7.15 2.50 18.34
N THR A 256 -7.66 2.82 19.53
CA THR A 256 -8.97 2.35 20.00
C THR A 256 -10.06 3.31 19.52
N LEU A 257 -11.31 2.84 19.46
CA LEU A 257 -12.45 3.71 19.14
C LEU A 257 -12.59 4.86 20.15
N THR A 258 -12.30 4.60 21.42
CA THR A 258 -12.26 5.63 22.48
C THR A 258 -11.18 6.67 22.23
N SER A 259 -9.97 6.26 21.87
CA SER A 259 -8.88 7.20 21.56
C SER A 259 -9.15 7.99 20.28
N LEU A 260 -9.79 7.36 19.28
CA LEU A 260 -10.21 8.03 18.05
C LEU A 260 -11.27 9.09 18.35
N ARG A 261 -12.33 8.75 19.09
CA ARG A 261 -13.38 9.69 19.51
C ARG A 261 -12.80 10.85 20.31
N ARG A 262 -11.90 10.56 21.26
CA ARG A 262 -11.22 11.59 22.05
C ARG A 262 -10.41 12.54 21.17
N GLU A 263 -9.60 12.00 20.25
CA GLU A 263 -8.76 12.84 19.40
C GLU A 263 -9.59 13.63 18.40
N MET A 264 -10.66 13.06 17.83
CA MET A 264 -11.60 13.79 16.96
C MET A 264 -12.30 14.93 17.71
N GLY A 265 -12.62 14.77 18.99
CA GLY A 265 -13.21 15.83 19.80
C GLY A 265 -12.23 16.90 20.26
N GLN A 266 -10.94 16.58 20.43
CA GLN A 266 -9.94 17.52 20.93
C GLN A 266 -9.15 18.21 19.83
N ARG A 267 -8.73 17.46 18.81
CA ARG A 267 -7.82 17.90 17.73
C ARG A 267 -8.14 17.17 16.42
N PRO A 268 -9.35 17.37 15.83
CA PRO A 268 -9.78 16.63 14.64
C PRO A 268 -8.82 16.79 13.45
N LEU A 269 -8.22 17.96 13.28
CA LEU A 269 -7.26 18.24 12.21
C LEU A 269 -5.96 17.43 12.31
N SER A 270 -5.65 16.81 13.45
CA SER A 270 -4.49 15.92 13.57
C SER A 270 -4.69 14.59 12.84
N LEU A 271 -5.95 14.19 12.60
CA LEU A 271 -6.34 12.93 11.96
C LEU A 271 -6.69 13.09 10.47
N ILE A 272 -6.89 14.33 10.01
CA ILE A 272 -7.31 14.65 8.65
C ILE A 272 -6.08 15.14 7.89
N LYS A 273 -5.81 14.57 6.71
CA LYS A 273 -4.74 15.06 5.86
C LYS A 273 -5.02 16.52 5.47
N PRO A 274 -4.02 17.41 5.41
CA PRO A 274 -4.23 18.74 4.86
C PRO A 274 -4.82 18.64 3.45
N TRP A 275 -5.82 19.46 3.15
CA TRP A 275 -6.29 19.58 1.78
C TRP A 275 -5.20 20.22 0.94
N VAL A 276 -4.98 19.69 -0.25
CA VAL A 276 -3.99 20.19 -1.21
C VAL A 276 -4.71 20.39 -2.54
N PRO A 277 -4.53 21.54 -3.21
CA PRO A 277 -5.09 21.76 -4.53
C PRO A 277 -4.65 20.67 -5.49
N VAL A 278 -5.60 20.00 -6.14
CA VAL A 278 -5.27 18.99 -7.15
C VAL A 278 -4.91 19.73 -8.44
N SER A 279 -3.62 19.64 -8.82
CA SER A 279 -3.06 20.21 -10.04
C SER A 279 -3.83 19.74 -11.28
N PRO A 280 -4.00 20.63 -12.28
CA PRO A 280 -5.30 21.00 -12.80
C PRO A 280 -6.15 19.78 -13.11
N CYS A 281 -7.23 19.61 -12.33
CA CYS A 281 -8.33 18.76 -12.77
C CYS A 281 -8.72 19.25 -14.18
N ASN A 282 -8.86 18.33 -15.15
CA ASN A 282 -9.27 18.59 -16.52
C ASN A 282 -10.72 19.07 -16.55
N ASN A 283 -10.97 20.23 -15.95
CA ASN A 283 -12.29 20.69 -15.63
C ASN A 283 -12.87 21.40 -16.83
N SER A 284 -14.02 20.91 -17.27
CA SER A 284 -14.93 21.71 -18.09
C SER A 284 -15.17 23.05 -17.39
N MET A 285 -14.86 24.17 -18.04
CA MET A 285 -15.14 25.53 -17.54
C MET A 285 -16.59 25.67 -17.01
N PRO A 286 -17.63 25.12 -17.71
CA PRO A 286 -18.98 24.99 -17.19
C PRO A 286 -19.11 24.29 -15.81
N ALA A 287 -18.37 23.19 -15.59
CA ALA A 287 -18.42 22.46 -14.32
C ALA A 287 -17.84 23.31 -13.18
N ALA A 288 -16.73 24.01 -13.44
CA ALA A 288 -16.12 24.91 -12.45
C ALA A 288 -17.09 26.03 -12.05
N GLU A 289 -17.77 26.65 -13.02
CA GLU A 289 -18.78 27.69 -12.78
C GLU A 289 -19.93 27.15 -11.92
N VAL A 290 -20.48 25.99 -12.25
CA VAL A 290 -21.56 25.35 -11.48
C VAL A 290 -21.10 25.02 -10.05
N PHE A 291 -19.87 24.55 -9.87
CA PHE A 291 -19.34 24.19 -8.55
C PHE A 291 -19.09 25.41 -7.65
N VAL A 292 -18.59 26.51 -8.23
CA VAL A 292 -18.43 27.79 -7.53
C VAL A 292 -19.79 28.35 -7.09
N LEU A 293 -20.80 28.30 -7.96
CA LEU A 293 -22.17 28.70 -7.63
C LEU A 293 -22.78 27.80 -6.54
N PHE A 294 -22.62 26.47 -6.65
CA PHE A 294 -23.04 25.52 -5.62
C PHE A 294 -22.44 25.86 -4.27
N THR A 295 -21.12 26.06 -4.22
CA THR A 295 -20.42 26.36 -2.97
C THR A 295 -20.90 27.69 -2.39
N THR A 296 -21.02 28.73 -3.20
CA THR A 296 -21.51 30.04 -2.77
C THR A 296 -22.90 29.92 -2.14
N GLN A 297 -23.83 29.31 -2.87
CA GLN A 297 -25.24 29.26 -2.48
C GLN A 297 -25.48 28.36 -1.28
N VAL A 298 -24.70 27.28 -1.11
CA VAL A 298 -24.79 26.45 0.10
C VAL A 298 -24.22 27.17 1.30
N TRP A 299 -23.12 27.90 1.16
CA TRP A 299 -22.57 28.70 2.26
C TRP A 299 -23.52 29.84 2.66
N ASP A 300 -24.24 30.44 1.71
CA ASP A 300 -25.27 31.43 2.00
C ASP A 300 -26.47 30.87 2.77
N MET A 301 -26.69 29.54 2.78
CA MET A 301 -27.71 28.91 3.61
C MET A 301 -27.31 28.77 5.09
N ILE A 302 -26.02 28.93 5.40
CA ILE A 302 -25.54 28.81 6.78
C ILE A 302 -26.00 30.04 7.56
N GLN A 303 -26.59 29.82 8.73
CA GLN A 303 -27.04 30.89 9.60
C GLN A 303 -25.85 31.78 10.01
N PRO A 304 -25.94 33.12 9.90
CA PRO A 304 -24.82 34.03 10.19
C PRO A 304 -24.25 33.87 11.61
N GLU A 305 -25.06 33.45 12.57
CA GLU A 305 -24.67 33.21 13.97
C GLU A 305 -23.72 32.01 14.12
N LEU A 306 -23.74 31.10 13.14
CA LEU A 306 -22.84 29.94 13.10
C LEU A 306 -21.51 30.27 12.41
N LEU A 307 -21.35 31.47 11.85
CA LEU A 307 -20.15 31.89 11.13
C LEU A 307 -19.28 32.83 11.99
N LEU A 308 -17.98 32.55 12.01
CA LEU A 308 -16.98 33.41 12.62
C LEU A 308 -16.77 34.68 11.79
N GLN A 309 -16.79 35.83 12.47
CA GLN A 309 -16.61 37.13 11.83
C GLN A 309 -15.12 37.45 11.57
N PRO A 310 -14.79 38.13 10.46
CA PRO A 310 -15.70 38.54 9.38
C PRO A 310 -16.08 37.37 8.45
N VAL A 311 -17.32 37.39 7.96
CA VAL A 311 -17.79 36.44 6.94
C VAL A 311 -16.95 36.60 5.66
N PRO A 312 -16.34 35.53 5.13
CA PRO A 312 -15.55 35.62 3.91
C PRO A 312 -16.44 35.97 2.71
N PRO A 313 -15.94 36.73 1.72
CA PRO A 313 -16.68 36.98 0.48
C PRO A 313 -16.97 35.64 -0.24
N PRO A 314 -17.88 35.57 -1.23
CA PRO A 314 -18.05 34.39 -2.07
C PRO A 314 -16.75 33.93 -2.76
N PRO A 315 -16.55 32.63 -3.01
CA PRO A 315 -15.37 32.15 -3.74
C PRO A 315 -15.40 32.66 -5.19
N ALA A 316 -14.28 33.22 -5.66
CA ALA A 316 -14.13 33.70 -7.04
C ALA A 316 -13.55 32.63 -7.97
N THR A 317 -12.82 31.67 -7.41
CA THR A 317 -12.16 30.60 -8.17
C THR A 317 -12.64 29.23 -7.73
N LEU A 318 -12.45 28.23 -8.60
CA LEU A 318 -12.74 26.84 -8.24
C LEU A 318 -11.88 26.38 -7.06
N GLU A 319 -10.61 26.76 -7.02
CA GLU A 319 -9.70 26.39 -5.94
C GLU A 319 -10.20 26.93 -4.59
N GLU A 320 -10.62 28.19 -4.54
CA GLU A 320 -11.24 28.78 -3.35
C GLU A 320 -12.55 28.07 -2.98
N ALA A 321 -13.37 27.68 -3.97
CA ALA A 321 -14.61 26.95 -3.72
C ALA A 321 -14.34 25.55 -3.14
N MET A 322 -13.32 24.84 -3.64
CA MET A 322 -12.94 23.53 -3.12
C MET A 322 -12.27 23.62 -1.74
N GLU A 323 -11.43 24.63 -1.51
CA GLU A 323 -10.78 24.86 -0.21
C GLU A 323 -11.80 25.08 0.91
N ARG A 324 -12.94 25.74 0.61
CA ARG A 324 -14.04 25.93 1.57
C ARG A 324 -14.59 24.63 2.13
N TRP A 325 -14.49 23.54 1.38
CA TRP A 325 -14.91 22.22 1.79
C TRP A 325 -13.78 21.42 2.46
N SER A 326 -12.65 22.05 2.81
CA SER A 326 -11.62 21.44 3.63
C SER A 326 -12.00 21.46 5.11
N ALA A 327 -11.63 20.42 5.85
CA ALA A 327 -11.90 20.36 7.28
C ALA A 327 -11.27 21.53 8.05
N ALA A 328 -10.09 21.98 7.60
CA ALA A 328 -9.40 23.12 8.16
C ALA A 328 -10.19 24.43 7.97
N TYR A 329 -10.76 24.65 6.78
CA TYR A 329 -11.55 25.84 6.50
C TYR A 329 -12.85 25.87 7.31
N LEU A 330 -13.59 24.75 7.38
CA LEU A 330 -14.80 24.65 8.21
C LEU A 330 -14.48 24.97 9.68
N PHE A 331 -13.41 24.38 10.23
CA PHE A 331 -12.98 24.59 11.61
C PHE A 331 -12.58 26.04 11.92
N GLN A 332 -12.09 26.78 10.92
CA GLN A 332 -11.73 28.19 11.07
C GLN A 332 -12.90 29.16 10.89
N ARG A 333 -14.02 28.71 10.31
CA ARG A 333 -15.12 29.60 9.87
C ARG A 333 -16.45 29.33 10.53
N ILE A 334 -16.66 28.16 11.09
CA ILE A 334 -17.91 27.78 11.76
C ILE A 334 -17.67 27.74 13.27
N THR A 335 -18.59 28.31 14.05
CA THR A 335 -18.47 28.43 15.52
C THR A 335 -18.61 27.09 16.23
N GLU A 336 -19.47 26.20 15.73
CA GLU A 336 -19.73 24.88 16.28
C GLU A 336 -19.44 23.81 15.22
N VAL A 337 -18.29 23.13 15.35
CA VAL A 337 -17.87 22.05 14.45
C VAL A 337 -17.51 20.80 15.24
N ASP A 338 -18.34 19.77 15.10
CA ASP A 338 -18.08 18.45 15.66
C ASP A 338 -17.74 17.44 14.56
N PHE A 339 -16.62 16.73 14.75
CA PHE A 339 -16.25 15.61 13.88
C PHE A 339 -16.64 14.29 14.55
N ILE A 340 -17.53 13.54 13.91
CA ILE A 340 -18.00 12.25 14.41
C ILE A 340 -17.42 11.14 13.52
N PRO A 341 -16.76 10.11 14.10
CA PRO A 341 -16.26 9.00 13.30
C PRO A 341 -17.41 8.22 12.69
N LEU A 342 -17.35 8.02 11.37
CA LEU A 342 -18.21 7.05 10.72
C LEU A 342 -17.72 5.64 11.08
N ILE A 343 -18.49 4.96 11.93
CA ILE A 343 -18.19 3.58 12.36
C ILE A 343 -18.88 2.53 11.49
N SER A 344 -19.70 2.92 10.51
CA SER A 344 -20.40 1.98 9.63
C SER A 344 -19.40 1.09 8.89
N GLY A 345 -19.63 -0.22 8.89
CA GLY A 345 -18.73 -1.19 8.26
C GLY A 345 -17.62 -1.72 9.18
N LEU A 346 -17.47 -1.20 10.40
CA LEU A 346 -16.64 -1.84 11.42
C LEU A 346 -17.36 -3.07 12.00
N GLN A 347 -16.60 -4.09 12.42
CA GLN A 347 -17.14 -5.26 13.12
C GLN A 347 -17.32 -4.95 14.62
N THR A 348 -18.20 -4.00 14.95
CA THR A 348 -18.60 -3.68 16.34
C THR A 348 -20.11 -3.71 16.46
N GLU A 349 -20.65 -3.99 17.67
CA GLU A 349 -22.10 -3.97 17.92
C GLU A 349 -22.73 -2.59 17.63
N GLU A 350 -21.99 -1.52 17.87
CA GLU A 350 -22.39 -0.15 17.52
C GLU A 350 -22.42 0.08 16.00
N ALA A 351 -21.45 -0.46 15.27
CA ALA A 351 -21.32 -0.31 13.83
C ALA A 351 -22.36 -1.11 13.04
N ALA A 352 -22.84 -2.23 13.58
CA ALA A 352 -23.93 -3.01 12.99
C ALA A 352 -25.24 -2.22 12.84
N ARG A 353 -25.39 -1.11 13.57
CA ARG A 353 -26.54 -0.20 13.49
C ARG A 353 -26.33 1.00 12.56
N GLY A 354 -25.11 1.21 12.07
CA GLY A 354 -24.76 2.32 11.20
C GLY A 354 -25.17 2.08 9.74
N ARG A 355 -25.78 3.08 9.09
CA ARG A 355 -26.06 3.01 7.65
C ARG A 355 -24.77 3.27 6.85
N PRO A 356 -24.46 2.45 5.83
CA PRO A 356 -23.39 2.76 4.89
C PRO A 356 -23.60 4.14 4.25
N GLN A 357 -22.53 4.92 4.13
CA GLN A 357 -22.56 6.22 3.47
C GLN A 357 -21.97 6.08 2.07
N LEU A 358 -22.58 6.75 1.08
CA LEU A 358 -22.03 6.84 -0.27
C LEU A 358 -20.71 7.62 -0.25
N SER A 359 -19.76 7.21 -1.10
CA SER A 359 -18.57 8.03 -1.41
C SER A 359 -18.99 9.38 -1.99
N PHE A 360 -18.12 10.39 -1.91
CA PHE A 360 -18.45 11.74 -2.35
C PHE A 360 -18.78 11.82 -3.84
N LEU A 361 -18.00 11.16 -4.70
CA LEU A 361 -18.31 11.00 -6.12
C LEU A 361 -19.72 10.43 -6.35
N ASN A 362 -20.09 9.38 -5.60
CA ASN A 362 -21.41 8.74 -5.72
C ASN A 362 -22.56 9.57 -5.14
N ARG A 363 -22.27 10.69 -4.47
CA ARG A 363 -23.28 11.68 -4.06
C ARG A 363 -23.56 12.73 -5.12
N ARG A 364 -22.87 12.71 -6.28
CA ARG A 364 -23.18 13.62 -7.40
C ARG A 364 -24.68 13.72 -7.69
N PRO A 365 -25.48 12.64 -7.78
CA PRO A 365 -26.92 12.78 -8.06
C PRO A 365 -27.72 13.52 -6.99
N ILE A 366 -27.20 13.63 -5.76
CA ILE A 366 -27.85 14.37 -4.67
C ILE A 366 -27.67 15.87 -4.86
N PHE A 367 -26.44 16.30 -5.19
CA PHE A 367 -26.09 17.71 -5.30
C PHE A 367 -26.21 18.26 -6.72
N PHE A 368 -25.99 17.43 -7.74
CA PHE A 368 -26.04 17.75 -9.16
C PHE A 368 -26.89 16.71 -9.93
N PRO A 369 -28.20 16.61 -9.63
CA PRO A 369 -29.12 15.72 -10.33
C PRO A 369 -29.27 16.09 -11.81
N MET A 370 -29.68 15.12 -12.62
CA MET A 370 -30.09 15.37 -14.01
C MET A 370 -31.33 16.29 -14.05
N PRO A 371 -31.51 17.11 -15.11
CA PRO A 371 -32.68 17.98 -15.24
C PRO A 371 -34.01 17.23 -15.19
N GLU A 372 -34.03 15.99 -15.71
CA GLU A 372 -35.19 15.12 -15.76
C GLU A 372 -35.48 14.42 -14.42
N GLU A 373 -34.51 14.39 -13.49
CA GLU A 373 -34.68 13.77 -12.19
C GLU A 373 -35.58 14.63 -11.29
N ASN A 374 -36.60 14.02 -10.69
CA ASN A 374 -37.49 14.72 -9.77
C ASN A 374 -36.81 14.87 -8.40
N ILE A 375 -36.44 16.11 -8.06
CA ILE A 375 -36.10 16.46 -6.67
C ILE A 375 -37.37 16.34 -5.83
N ARG A 376 -37.27 15.65 -4.70
CA ARG A 376 -38.42 15.42 -3.81
C ARG A 376 -39.08 16.75 -3.40
N PRO A 377 -40.43 16.85 -3.44
CA PRO A 377 -41.15 17.99 -2.89
C PRO A 377 -40.74 18.24 -1.43
N GLY A 378 -40.34 19.47 -1.10
CA GLY A 378 -39.82 19.84 0.23
C GLY A 378 -38.31 19.65 0.43
N SER A 379 -37.57 19.19 -0.59
CA SER A 379 -36.10 19.21 -0.56
C SER A 379 -35.56 20.63 -0.47
N ARG A 380 -34.58 20.85 0.41
CA ARG A 380 -33.87 22.14 0.51
C ARG A 380 -33.16 22.54 -0.79
N TRP A 381 -32.83 21.55 -1.63
CA TRP A 381 -32.18 21.77 -2.93
C TRP A 381 -33.13 22.34 -3.99
N LEU A 382 -34.45 22.28 -3.78
CA LEU A 382 -35.44 22.68 -4.78
C LEU A 382 -35.35 24.17 -5.14
N GLN A 383 -35.03 25.02 -4.16
CA GLN A 383 -34.86 26.47 -4.35
C GLN A 383 -33.77 26.82 -5.38
N PHE A 384 -32.78 25.95 -5.58
CA PHE A 384 -31.70 26.19 -6.53
C PHE A 384 -32.09 25.89 -7.99
N ARG A 385 -33.34 25.50 -8.25
CA ARG A 385 -33.92 25.47 -9.61
C ARG A 385 -34.45 26.83 -10.07
N ASP A 386 -34.52 27.81 -9.18
CA ASP A 386 -34.94 29.16 -9.52
C ASP A 386 -33.92 29.88 -10.42
N ARG A 387 -34.30 31.03 -10.99
CA ARG A 387 -33.56 31.73 -12.06
C ARG A 387 -32.07 31.99 -11.78
N HIS A 388 -31.68 32.07 -10.52
CA HIS A 388 -30.30 32.34 -10.10
C HIS A 388 -29.59 31.14 -9.47
N GLY A 389 -30.23 29.97 -9.39
CA GLY A 389 -29.69 28.82 -8.68
C GLY A 389 -28.69 28.00 -9.51
N TYR A 390 -27.75 27.33 -8.83
CA TYR A 390 -26.73 26.53 -9.50
C TYR A 390 -27.32 25.33 -10.27
N LEU A 391 -28.44 24.75 -9.82
CA LEU A 391 -29.12 23.66 -10.54
C LEU A 391 -29.79 24.15 -11.82
N ARG A 392 -30.32 25.37 -11.81
CA ARG A 392 -30.83 25.99 -13.03
C ARG A 392 -29.71 26.18 -14.04
N ARG A 393 -28.56 26.69 -13.59
CA ARG A 393 -27.38 26.89 -14.43
C ARG A 393 -26.86 25.58 -15.02
N LEU A 394 -26.79 24.52 -14.20
CA LEU A 394 -26.45 23.17 -14.65
C LEU A 394 -27.41 22.68 -15.75
N ALA A 395 -28.72 22.84 -15.56
CA ALA A 395 -29.71 22.44 -16.56
C ALA A 395 -29.61 23.23 -17.87
N GLU A 396 -29.23 24.52 -17.80
CA GLU A 396 -28.99 25.35 -18.99
C GLU A 396 -27.78 24.86 -19.79
N PHE A 397 -26.67 24.53 -19.11
CA PHE A 397 -25.51 23.94 -19.77
C PHE A 397 -25.85 22.60 -20.43
N LEU A 398 -26.47 21.67 -19.68
CA LEU A 398 -26.84 20.36 -20.21
C LEU A 398 -27.81 20.43 -21.40
N LYS A 399 -28.65 21.48 -21.48
CA LYS A 399 -29.55 21.70 -22.62
C LYS A 399 -28.83 22.26 -23.85
N GLN A 400 -27.75 23.01 -23.66
CA GLN A 400 -27.01 23.69 -24.74
C GLN A 400 -25.87 22.84 -25.30
N MET A 401 -25.37 21.89 -24.52
CA MET A 401 -24.22 21.05 -24.86
C MET A 401 -24.63 19.78 -25.62
N ALA A 402 -23.71 19.23 -26.42
CA ALA A 402 -23.88 17.88 -26.94
C ALA A 402 -23.91 16.88 -25.77
N LYS A 403 -24.53 15.72 -25.99
CA LYS A 403 -24.70 14.71 -24.93
C LYS A 403 -23.36 14.29 -24.32
N GLU A 404 -22.34 14.08 -25.16
CA GLU A 404 -20.99 13.68 -24.75
C GLU A 404 -20.33 14.75 -23.87
N ASP A 405 -20.43 16.04 -24.24
CA ASP A 405 -19.88 17.13 -23.44
C ASP A 405 -20.66 17.32 -22.11
N GLY A 406 -21.96 17.02 -22.11
CA GLY A 406 -22.78 17.00 -20.91
C GLY A 406 -22.37 15.90 -19.93
N GLU A 407 -22.00 14.72 -20.42
CA GLU A 407 -21.45 13.64 -19.60
C GLU A 407 -20.10 14.05 -18.99
N ILE A 408 -19.20 14.66 -19.77
CA ILE A 408 -17.91 15.19 -19.27
C ILE A 408 -18.11 16.25 -18.18
N LEU A 409 -19.10 17.13 -18.32
CA LEU A 409 -19.44 18.12 -17.30
C LEU A 409 -19.83 17.44 -15.98
N LEU A 410 -20.69 16.42 -16.04
CA LEU A 410 -21.15 15.70 -14.85
C LEU A 410 -20.05 14.86 -14.21
N GLU A 411 -19.17 14.25 -15.00
CA GLU A 411 -17.97 13.57 -14.51
C GLU A 411 -17.03 14.56 -13.81
N SER A 412 -16.79 15.73 -14.41
CA SER A 412 -15.98 16.79 -13.79
C SER A 412 -16.54 17.23 -12.44
N LEU A 413 -17.88 17.37 -12.31
CA LEU A 413 -18.52 17.70 -11.03
C LEU A 413 -18.38 16.55 -10.00
N ALA A 414 -18.42 15.30 -10.46
CA ALA A 414 -18.21 14.13 -9.60
C ALA A 414 -16.76 14.09 -9.08
N ASP A 415 -15.79 14.38 -9.94
CA ASP A 415 -14.38 14.47 -9.60
C ASP A 415 -14.13 15.61 -8.62
N MET A 416 -14.76 16.78 -8.81
CA MET A 416 -14.68 17.87 -7.83
C MET A 416 -15.19 17.46 -6.45
N LEU A 417 -16.29 16.70 -6.38
CA LEU A 417 -16.80 16.15 -5.12
C LEU A 417 -15.83 15.14 -4.50
N ASP A 418 -15.14 14.32 -5.29
CA ASP A 418 -14.17 13.35 -4.78
C ASP A 418 -12.90 14.02 -4.21
N ASN A 419 -12.60 15.24 -4.67
CA ASN A 419 -11.40 15.99 -4.31
C ASN A 419 -11.62 17.03 -3.17
N VAL A 420 -12.77 17.01 -2.51
CA VAL A 420 -13.04 17.79 -1.28
C VAL A 420 -13.07 16.91 -0.03
N GLN A 421 -13.01 17.51 1.16
CA GLN A 421 -12.95 16.76 2.43
C GLN A 421 -14.28 16.70 3.17
N CYS A 422 -15.17 17.66 2.89
CA CYS A 422 -16.48 17.78 3.52
C CYS A 422 -17.54 18.04 2.44
N LEU A 423 -18.77 17.60 2.68
CA LEU A 423 -19.94 17.93 1.89
C LEU A 423 -21.11 18.26 2.82
N PRO A 424 -22.05 19.10 2.36
CA PRO A 424 -23.19 19.54 3.17
C PRO A 424 -24.21 18.44 3.48
#